data_AF-A0A916Y234-F1
#
_entry.id   AF-A0A916Y234-F1
#
_cell.length_a   1.000
_cell.length_b   1.000
_cell.length_c   1.000
_cell.angle_alpha   90.00
_cell.angle_beta   90.00
_cell.angle_gamma   90.00
#
_symmetry.space_group_name_H-M   'P 1'
#
loop_
_entity.id
_entity.type
_entity.pdbx_description
1 polymer ?
#
loop_
_entity_poly.entity_id
_entity_poly.type
_entity_poly.pdbx_seq_one_letter_code
_entity_poly.pdbx_strand_id
1 'polypeptide(L)' 'MKNKQIIVLFILGFILTIFGSLLKIIHFEIGPLTGNLILTIGMFTKIIAGIIFIFKLLSNNDNNFLNK' A
#
# COMPACT_ATOMS: atom_id res chain seq x y z
N MET A 1 -15.64 0.34 -3.46
CA MET A 1 -14.44 0.57 -4.30
C MET A 1 -14.42 -0.43 -5.44
N LYS A 2 -14.12 0.02 -6.66
CA LYS A 2 -13.87 -0.87 -7.82
C LYS A 2 -12.57 -1.65 -7.58
N ASN A 3 -12.45 -2.87 -8.10
CA ASN A 3 -11.27 -3.73 -7.87
C ASN A 3 -9.97 -3.05 -8.31
N LYS A 4 -10.03 -2.27 -9.40
CA LYS A 4 -8.94 -1.42 -9.90
C LYS A 4 -8.43 -0.43 -8.84
N GLN A 5 -9.31 0.17 -8.03
CA GLN A 5 -8.90 1.15 -7.01
C GLN A 5 -8.12 0.49 -5.87
N ILE A 6 -8.48 -0.75 -5.49
CA ILE A 6 -7.77 -1.51 -4.45
C ILE A 6 -6.33 -1.79 -4.91
N ILE A 7 -6.17 -2.19 -6.18
CA ILE A 7 -4.85 -2.43 -6.79
C ILE A 7 -4.03 -1.14 -6.84
N VAL A 8 -4.64 -0.02 -7.25
CA VAL A 8 -3.97 1.29 -7.27
C VAL A 8 -3.49 1.69 -5.87
N LEU A 9 -4.33 1.57 -4.85
CA LEU A 9 -3.96 1.85 -3.46
C LEU A 9 -2.84 0.93 -2.94
N PHE A 10 -2.86 -0.34 -3.32
CA PHE A 10 -1.82 -1.29 -2.96
C PHE A 10 -0.47 -0.91 -3.57
N ILE A 11 -0.44 -0.59 -4.87
CA ILE A 11 0.77 -0.14 -5.59
C ILE A 11 1.28 1.17 -4.97
N LEU A 12 0.39 2.11 -4.66
CA LEU A 12 0.75 3.40 -4.08
C LEU A 12 1.36 3.23 -2.69
N GLY A 13 0.79 2.36 -1.85
CA GLY A 13 1.38 1.97 -0.56
C GLY A 13 2.74 1.28 -0.71
N PHE A 14 2.93 0.47 -1.74
CA PHE A 14 4.21 -0.19 -2.03
C PHE A 14 5.31 0.80 -2.40
N ILE A 15 5.00 1.77 -3.27
CA ILE A 15 5.91 2.85 -3.65
C ILE A 15 6.29 3.68 -2.42
N LEU A 16 5.32 4.06 -1.57
CA LEU A 16 5.59 4.78 -0.32
C LEU A 16 6.48 3.97 0.63
N THR A 17 6.29 2.64 0.71
CA THR A 17 7.13 1.78 1.55
C THR A 17 8.58 1.74 1.05
N ILE A 18 8.78 1.59 -0.27
CA ILE A 18 10.12 1.62 -0.88
C ILE A 18 10.78 2.97 -0.62
N PHE A 19 10.03 4.06 -0.83
CA PHE A 19 10.54 5.41 -0.62
C PHE A 19 10.91 5.66 0.84
N GLY A 20 10.04 5.27 1.79
CA GLY A 20 10.34 5.37 3.22
C GLY A 20 11.56 4.53 3.64
N SER A 21 11.71 3.32 3.08
CA SER A 21 12.89 2.49 3.33
C SER A 21 14.17 3.10 2.76
N LEU A 22 14.09 3.72 1.58
CA LEU A 22 15.20 4.44 0.96
C LEU A 22 15.65 5.55 1.90
N LEU A 23 14.73 6.42 2.34
CA LEU A 23 15.00 7.53 3.26
C LEU A 23 15.59 7.05 4.59
N LYS A 24 15.13 5.90 5.09
CA LYS A 24 15.66 5.27 6.30
C LYS A 24 17.11 4.82 6.13
N ILE A 25 17.50 4.29 4.96
CA ILE A 25 18.88 3.84 4.68
C ILE A 25 19.82 5.05 4.55
N ILE A 26 19.40 6.09 3.82
CA ILE A 26 20.22 7.30 3.63
C ILE A 26 20.23 8.23 4.85
N HIS A 27 19.58 7.84 5.96
CA HIS A 27 19.44 8.63 7.18
C HIS A 27 18.94 10.06 6.90
N PHE A 28 18.05 10.18 5.92
CA PHE A 28 17.52 11.46 5.50
C PHE A 28 16.31 11.83 6.35
N GLU A 29 16.48 12.87 7.14
CA GLU A 29 15.49 13.36 8.08
C GLU A 29 15.20 14.83 7.78
N ILE A 30 13.94 15.13 7.44
CA ILE A 30 13.46 16.51 7.33
C ILE A 30 12.60 16.79 8.55
N GLY A 31 13.22 17.31 9.61
CA GLY A 31 12.54 17.60 10.88
C GLY A 31 11.90 16.34 11.50
N PRO A 32 10.62 16.35 11.92
CA PRO A 32 9.95 15.19 12.51
C PRO A 32 9.64 14.08 11.49
N LEU A 33 9.82 14.34 10.19
CA LEU A 33 9.53 13.40 9.12
C LEU A 33 10.75 12.50 8.88
N THR A 34 10.88 11.45 9.69
CA THR A 34 11.94 10.44 9.55
C THR A 34 11.54 9.35 8.56
N GLY A 35 12.53 8.67 7.98
CA GLY A 35 12.30 7.51 7.11
C GLY A 35 11.44 6.42 7.78
N ASN A 36 11.51 6.29 9.11
CA ASN A 36 10.69 5.33 9.85
C ASN A 36 9.19 5.69 9.86
N LEU A 37 8.86 6.99 9.90
CA LEU A 37 7.49 7.48 9.87
C LEU A 37 6.85 7.24 8.50
N ILE A 38 7.58 7.58 7.43
CA ILE A 38 7.15 7.36 6.04
C ILE A 38 7.01 5.86 5.75
N LEU A 39 7.96 5.05 6.23
CA LEU A 39 7.89 3.58 6.14
C LEU A 39 6.62 3.06 6.82
N THR A 40 6.34 3.51 8.04
CA THR A 40 5.17 3.07 8.82
C THR A 40 3.87 3.42 8.08
N ILE A 41 3.74 4.64 7.55
CA ILE A 41 2.57 5.06 6.78
C ILE A 41 2.41 4.19 5.52
N GLY A 42 3.48 4.01 4.74
CA GLY A 42 3.44 3.18 3.53
C GLY A 42 3.05 1.73 3.83
N MET A 43 3.58 1.16 4.90
CA MET A 43 3.25 -0.20 5.34
C MET A 43 1.80 -0.30 5.79
N PHE A 44 1.30 0.68 6.55
CA PHE A 44 -0.08 0.71 7.04
C PHE A 44 -1.07 0.80 5.88
N THR A 45 -0.83 1.69 4.91
CA THR A 45 -1.64 1.80 3.69
C THR A 45 -1.65 0.49 2.91
N LYS A 46 -0.48 -0.15 2.75
CA LYS A 46 -0.35 -1.43 2.02
C LYS A 46 -1.10 -2.56 2.72
N ILE A 47 -1.02 -2.66 4.04
CA ILE A 47 -1.71 -3.69 4.84
C ILE A 47 -3.23 -3.54 4.70
N ILE A 48 -3.76 -2.32 4.85
CA ILE A 48 -5.19 -2.06 4.70
C ILE A 48 -5.66 -2.44 3.29
N ALA A 49 -4.94 -1.99 2.26
CA ALA A 49 -5.27 -2.33 0.87
C ALA A 49 -5.20 -3.85 0.62
N GLY A 50 -4.20 -4.54 1.18
CA GLY A 50 -4.05 -5.99 1.09
C GLY A 50 -5.16 -6.77 1.78
N ILE A 51 -5.59 -6.35 2.98
CA ILE A 51 -6.72 -6.97 3.69
C ILE A 51 -8.01 -6.81 2.89
N ILE A 52 -8.28 -5.60 2.38
CA ILE A 52 -9.47 -5.35 1.55
C ILE A 52 -9.41 -6.17 0.25
N PHE A 53 -8.22 -6.32 -0.34
CA PHE A 53 -8.00 -7.14 -1.52
C PHE A 53 -8.33 -8.61 -1.25
N ILE A 54 -7.77 -9.19 -0.19
CA ILE A 54 -8.00 -10.59 0.20
C ILE A 54 -9.48 -10.80 0.54
N PHE A 55 -10.08 -9.91 1.33
CA PHE A 55 -11.50 -10.00 1.68
C PHE A 55 -12.38 -9.98 0.43
N LYS A 56 -12.07 -9.12 -0.55
CA LYS A 56 -12.83 -9.05 -1.80
C LYS A 56 -12.59 -10.25 -2.70
N LEU A 57 -11.38 -10.80 -2.72
CA LEU A 57 -11.05 -12.01 -3.45
C LEU A 57 -11.79 -13.22 -2.89
N LEU A 58 -11.90 -13.33 -1.56
CA LEU A 58 -12.63 -14.42 -0.90
C LEU A 58 -14.15 -14.25 -0.99
N SER A 59 -14.65 -13.02 -0.92
CA SER A 59 -16.08 -12.74 -0.91
C SER A 59 -16.73 -12.74 -2.29
N ASN A 60 -15.99 -12.46 -3.37
CA ASN A 60 -16.52 -12.50 -4.75
C ASN A 60 -16.12 -13.82 -5.43
N ASN A 61 -17.10 -14.67 -5.70
CA ASN A 61 -16.95 -15.90 -6.49
C ASN A 61 -17.11 -15.65 -7.99
N ASP A 62 -16.69 -14.47 -8.45
CA ASP A 62 -16.84 -14.03 -9.83
C ASP A 62 -15.50 -14.13 -10.55
N ASN A 63 -15.45 -14.92 -11.61
CA ASN A 63 -14.26 -15.19 -12.44
C ASN A 63 -13.70 -13.92 -13.13
N ASN A 64 -14.37 -12.78 -12.98
CA ASN A 64 -14.12 -11.51 -13.67
C ASN A 64 -13.67 -10.38 -12.71
N PHE A 65 -12.76 -10.70 -11.79
CA PHE A 65 -12.26 -9.73 -10.80
C PHE A 65 -11.55 -8.50 -11.43
N LEU A 66 -10.96 -8.63 -12.63
CA LEU A 66 -10.23 -7.55 -13.30
C LEU A 66 -10.98 -6.95 -14.49
N ASN A 67 -12.08 -7.57 -14.92
CA ASN A 67 -12.77 -7.23 -16.15
C ASN A 67 -14.25 -6.92 -15.86
N LYS A 68 -14.69 -5.71 -16.20
CA LYS A 68 -16.10 -5.41 -16.38
C LYS A 68 -16.36 -5.43 -17.87
#